data_AF-A0A7S2RN13-F1
#
_entry.id   AF-A0A7S2RN13-F1
#
_cell.length_a   1.000
_cell.length_b   1.000
_cell.length_c   1.000
_cell.angle_alpha   90.00
_cell.angle_beta   90.00
_cell.angle_gamma   90.00
#
_symmetry.space_group_name_H-M   'P 1'
#
loop_
_entity.id
_entity.type
_entity.pdbx_description
1 polymer ?
#
loop_
_entity_poly.entity_id
_entity_poly.type
_entity_poly.pdbx_seq_one_letter_code
_entity_poly.pdbx_strand_id
1 'polypeptide(L)'
;ISPTPVASASIGQVYRGRLLDGREVAVKVQRPGVMTEIALDLYLLRLLTPLQVRIQNAVNKINTDDNDIATAVALVDEWGRGFVAEVDYTKEAEKTREFSEAMQRRGLNAVTAPEVVFELSTSKVLVTEWVEGSRLDRDASADVPRLCGVAINA
;
A
#
# COMPACT_ATOMS: atom_id res chain seq x y z
N ILE A 1 21.68 9.89 -1.50
CA ILE A 1 20.42 9.47 -0.84
C ILE A 1 20.45 10.02 0.58
N SER A 2 19.31 10.42 1.15
CA SER A 2 19.21 10.95 2.51
C SER A 2 19.67 9.89 3.53
N PRO A 3 20.35 10.28 4.62
CA PRO A 3 20.84 9.33 5.61
C PRO A 3 19.70 8.72 6.46
N THR A 4 18.59 9.43 6.60
CA THR A 4 17.40 8.99 7.34
C THR A 4 16.20 8.87 6.40
N PRO A 5 15.24 7.98 6.71
CA PRO A 5 14.01 7.90 5.96
C PRO A 5 13.17 9.17 6.18
N VAL A 6 12.52 9.62 5.13
CA VAL A 6 11.64 10.79 5.13
C VAL A 6 10.17 10.40 5.37
N ALA A 7 9.82 9.14 5.10
CA ALA A 7 8.50 8.58 5.38
C ALA A 7 8.57 7.07 5.65
N SER A 8 7.59 6.55 6.38
CA SER A 8 7.32 5.12 6.45
C SER A 8 6.24 4.78 5.42
N ALA A 9 6.45 3.72 4.65
CA ALA A 9 5.43 3.08 3.85
C ALA A 9 5.01 1.76 4.53
N SER A 10 3.91 1.14 4.06
CA SER A 10 3.35 -0.12 4.58
C SER A 10 4.42 -1.12 5.04
N ILE A 11 5.17 -1.70 4.10
CA ILE A 11 6.19 -2.73 4.35
C ILE A 11 7.64 -2.22 4.16
N GLY A 12 7.83 -0.90 4.09
CA GLY A 12 9.08 -0.28 3.64
C GLY A 12 9.35 1.09 4.22
N GLN A 13 10.47 1.67 3.83
CA GLN A 13 10.92 3.01 4.21
C GLN A 13 11.24 3.82 2.96
N VAL A 14 10.89 5.11 2.96
CA VAL A 14 11.15 6.00 1.83
C VAL A 14 12.29 6.95 2.18
N TYR A 15 13.24 7.09 1.26
CA TYR A 15 14.39 7.98 1.36
C TYR A 15 14.32 9.02 0.22
N ARG A 16 14.79 10.24 0.47
CA ARG A 16 14.93 11.24 -0.60
C ARG A 16 16.27 11.03 -1.30
N GLY A 17 16.26 10.96 -2.62
CA GLY A 17 17.44 10.77 -3.46
C GLY A 17 17.60 11.87 -4.50
N ARG A 18 18.78 11.90 -5.12
CA ARG A 18 19.08 12.73 -6.28
C ARG A 18 19.88 11.88 -7.27
N LEU A 19 19.42 11.82 -8.51
CA LEU A 19 20.09 11.11 -9.59
C LEU A 19 21.30 11.92 -10.11
N LEU A 20 22.15 11.27 -10.90
CA LEU A 20 23.33 11.92 -11.50
C LEU A 20 22.96 13.05 -12.48
N ASP A 21 21.78 12.96 -13.10
CA ASP A 21 21.22 13.99 -13.97
C ASP A 21 20.57 15.16 -13.19
N GLY A 22 20.58 15.10 -11.86
CA GLY A 22 20.06 16.14 -10.97
C GLY A 22 18.61 15.98 -10.55
N ARG A 23 17.83 15.06 -11.14
CA ARG A 23 16.44 14.80 -10.76
C ARG A 23 16.33 14.32 -9.32
N GLU A 24 15.31 14.82 -8.61
CA GLU A 24 14.99 14.36 -7.27
C GLU A 24 14.06 13.15 -7.32
N VAL A 25 14.32 12.17 -6.45
CA VAL A 25 13.59 10.89 -6.45
C VAL A 25 13.19 10.47 -5.04
N ALA A 26 12.09 9.73 -4.94
CA ALA A 26 11.73 8.97 -3.76
C ALA A 26 12.22 7.53 -3.93
N VAL A 27 12.98 7.02 -2.95
CA VAL A 27 13.54 5.66 -2.95
C VAL A 27 12.87 4.87 -1.83
N LYS A 28 11.89 4.03 -2.19
CA LYS A 28 11.18 3.14 -1.26
C LYS A 28 11.94 1.81 -1.18
N VAL A 29 12.40 1.45 0.00
CA VAL A 29 13.20 0.24 0.28
C VAL A 29 12.42 -0.66 1.24
N GLN A 30 12.34 -1.96 0.93
CA GLN A 30 11.71 -2.92 1.83
C GLN A 30 12.51 -3.12 3.11
N ARG A 31 11.78 -3.36 4.21
CA ARG A 31 12.41 -3.75 5.47
C ARG A 31 13.01 -5.15 5.35
N PRO A 32 14.20 -5.41 5.92
CA PRO A 32 14.74 -6.76 6.00
C PRO A 32 13.77 -7.70 6.70
N GLY A 33 13.57 -8.91 6.17
CA GLY A 33 12.74 -9.93 6.82
C GLY A 33 11.22 -9.75 6.67
N VAL A 34 10.75 -8.75 5.93
CA VAL A 34 9.31 -8.40 5.89
C VAL A 34 8.40 -9.55 5.45
N MET A 35 8.84 -10.41 4.53
CA MET A 35 8.07 -11.58 4.12
C MET A 35 7.89 -12.60 5.26
N THR A 36 8.91 -12.76 6.10
CA THR A 36 8.85 -13.64 7.27
C THR A 36 7.93 -13.07 8.34
N GLU A 37 7.98 -11.76 8.58
CA GLU A 37 7.08 -11.07 9.50
C GLU A 37 5.62 -11.20 9.03
N ILE A 38 5.33 -10.91 7.76
CA ILE A 38 3.99 -11.07 7.17
C ILE A 38 3.50 -12.51 7.30
N ALA A 39 4.35 -13.49 6.98
CA ALA A 39 3.97 -14.91 7.07
C ALA A 39 3.63 -15.32 8.51
N LEU A 40 4.40 -14.84 9.50
CA LEU A 40 4.14 -15.09 10.91
C LEU A 40 2.82 -14.44 11.36
N ASP A 41 2.60 -13.18 10.99
CA ASP A 41 1.38 -12.44 11.34
C ASP A 41 0.13 -13.12 10.76
N LEU A 42 0.18 -13.51 9.48
CA LEU A 42 -0.92 -14.23 8.83
C LEU A 42 -1.18 -15.60 9.45
N TYR A 43 -0.12 -16.32 9.83
CA TYR A 43 -0.25 -17.59 10.55
C TYR A 43 -0.95 -17.40 11.90
N LEU A 44 -0.52 -16.41 12.69
CA LEU A 44 -1.11 -16.12 13.99
C LEU A 44 -2.56 -15.64 13.86
N LEU A 45 -2.86 -14.74 12.92
CA LEU A 45 -4.22 -14.28 12.65
C LEU A 45 -5.13 -15.46 12.29
N ARG A 46 -4.70 -16.30 11.36
CA ARG A 46 -5.47 -17.48 10.93
C ARG A 46 -5.69 -18.48 12.06
N LEU A 47 -4.69 -18.68 12.91
CA LEU A 47 -4.77 -19.55 14.09
C LEU A 47 -5.74 -19.01 15.16
N LEU A 48 -5.74 -17.70 15.39
CA LEU A 48 -6.53 -17.05 16.45
C LEU A 48 -7.95 -16.68 16.01
N THR A 49 -8.21 -16.57 14.70
CA THR A 49 -9.51 -16.19 14.13
C THR A 49 -10.69 -17.01 14.67
N PRO A 50 -10.63 -18.36 14.76
CA PRO A 50 -11.74 -19.15 15.30
C PRO A 50 -12.08 -18.79 16.75
N LEU A 51 -11.06 -18.56 17.58
CA LEU A 51 -11.25 -18.16 18.97
C LEU A 51 -11.84 -16.75 19.06
N GLN A 52 -11.33 -15.82 18.25
CA GLN A 52 -11.84 -14.45 18.17
C GLN A 52 -13.33 -14.42 17.80
N VAL A 53 -13.74 -15.16 16.76
CA VAL A 53 -15.15 -15.24 16.34
C VAL A 53 -16.04 -15.78 17.46
N ARG A 54 -15.61 -16.87 18.13
CA ARG A 54 -16.34 -17.44 19.27
C ARG A 54 -16.53 -16.44 20.41
N ILE A 55 -15.48 -15.70 20.76
CA ILE A 55 -15.55 -14.67 21.80
C ILE A 55 -16.49 -13.54 21.38
N GLN A 56 -16.33 -13.02 20.16
CA GLN A 56 -17.14 -11.93 19.64
C GLN A 56 -18.63 -12.29 19.59
N ASN A 57 -18.97 -13.48 19.10
CA ASN A 57 -20.34 -13.97 19.07
C ASN A 57 -20.91 -14.18 20.47
N ALA A 58 -20.13 -14.72 21.41
CA ALA A 58 -20.55 -14.87 22.80
C ALA A 58 -20.85 -13.52 23.47
N VAL A 59 -20.00 -12.50 23.27
CA VAL A 59 -20.23 -11.13 23.76
C VAL A 59 -21.53 -10.55 23.18
N ASN A 60 -21.78 -10.80 21.90
CA ASN A 60 -23.00 -10.34 21.21
C ASN A 60 -24.24 -11.22 21.47
N LYS A 61 -24.11 -12.29 22.29
CA LYS A 61 -25.17 -13.27 22.58
C LYS A 61 -25.71 -13.96 21.31
N ILE A 62 -24.83 -14.21 20.35
CA ILE A 62 -25.10 -14.91 19.08
C ILE A 62 -24.50 -16.31 19.17
N ASN A 63 -25.22 -17.33 18.68
CA ASN A 63 -24.67 -18.67 18.54
C ASN A 63 -23.63 -18.67 17.43
N THR A 64 -22.45 -19.25 17.67
CA THR A 64 -21.43 -19.37 16.63
C THR A 64 -21.76 -20.51 15.70
N ASP A 65 -21.84 -20.23 14.40
CA ASP A 65 -21.88 -21.24 13.34
C ASP A 65 -20.46 -21.48 12.79
N ASP A 66 -20.19 -22.69 12.30
CA ASP A 66 -18.95 -23.02 11.60
C ASP A 66 -18.77 -22.15 10.34
N ASN A 67 -19.88 -21.69 9.74
CA ASN A 67 -19.85 -20.74 8.62
C ASN A 67 -19.29 -19.36 9.01
N ASP A 68 -19.53 -18.88 10.23
CA ASP A 68 -18.98 -17.60 10.71
C ASP A 68 -17.45 -17.67 10.77
N ILE A 69 -16.94 -18.78 11.32
CA ILE A 69 -15.51 -19.04 11.44
C ILE A 69 -14.88 -19.20 10.06
N ALA A 70 -15.50 -19.99 9.18
CA ALA A 70 -15.00 -20.21 7.82
C ALA A 70 -14.92 -18.90 7.03
N THR A 71 -15.94 -18.04 7.16
CA THR A 71 -15.98 -16.72 6.51
C THR A 71 -14.88 -15.79 7.05
N ALA A 72 -14.69 -15.74 8.36
CA ALA A 72 -13.64 -14.94 8.98
C ALA A 72 -12.24 -15.41 8.57
N VAL A 73 -12.01 -16.72 8.52
CA VAL A 73 -10.73 -17.29 8.04
C VAL A 73 -10.51 -16.96 6.56
N ALA A 74 -11.54 -17.07 5.73
CA ALA A 74 -11.44 -16.71 4.31
C ALA A 74 -11.10 -15.22 4.10
N LEU A 75 -11.60 -14.34 4.96
CA LEU A 75 -11.23 -12.92 4.96
C LEU A 75 -9.75 -12.71 5.30
N VAL A 76 -9.23 -13.42 6.31
CA VAL A 76 -7.80 -13.39 6.65
C VAL A 76 -6.96 -13.90 5.48
N ASP A 77 -7.38 -14.97 4.81
CA ASP A 77 -6.68 -15.53 3.65
C ASP A 77 -6.68 -14.54 2.46
N GLU A 78 -7.76 -13.78 2.25
CA GLU A 78 -7.83 -12.71 1.24
C GLU A 78 -6.89 -11.55 1.58
N TRP A 79 -6.90 -11.07 2.84
CA TRP A 79 -5.96 -10.05 3.28
C TRP A 79 -4.51 -10.51 3.11
N GLY A 80 -4.23 -11.77 3.43
CA GLY A 80 -2.92 -12.37 3.24
C GLY A 80 -2.45 -12.35 1.79
N ARG A 81 -3.33 -12.64 0.83
CA ARG A 81 -3.01 -12.50 -0.60
C ARG A 81 -2.62 -11.07 -0.97
N GLY A 82 -3.32 -10.07 -0.44
CA GLY A 82 -3.00 -8.66 -0.61
C GLY A 82 -1.61 -8.30 -0.09
N PHE A 83 -1.30 -8.64 1.17
CA PHE A 83 0.00 -8.33 1.77
C PHE A 83 1.16 -8.99 1.03
N VAL A 84 1.00 -10.25 0.61
CA VAL A 84 2.04 -10.95 -0.17
C VAL A 84 2.22 -10.31 -1.55
N ALA A 85 1.15 -9.81 -2.17
CA ALA A 85 1.25 -9.09 -3.43
C ALA A 85 2.02 -7.76 -3.30
N GLU A 86 1.94 -7.08 -2.16
CA GLU A 86 2.70 -5.84 -1.89
C GLU A 86 4.22 -6.06 -1.76
N VAL A 87 4.68 -7.29 -1.50
CA VAL A 87 6.11 -7.62 -1.36
C VAL A 87 6.88 -7.57 -2.69
N ASP A 88 6.21 -7.47 -3.82
CA ASP A 88 6.88 -7.32 -5.11
C ASP A 88 6.68 -5.91 -5.68
N TYR A 89 7.67 -5.05 -5.45
CA TYR A 89 7.64 -3.67 -5.92
C TYR A 89 7.70 -3.51 -7.45
N THR A 90 8.02 -4.56 -8.20
CA THR A 90 7.92 -4.51 -9.68
C THR A 90 6.47 -4.38 -10.13
N LYS A 91 5.54 -5.02 -9.42
CA LYS A 91 4.10 -4.89 -9.68
C LYS A 91 3.60 -3.49 -9.34
N GLU A 92 4.06 -2.93 -8.22
CA GLU A 92 3.72 -1.55 -7.84
C GLU A 92 4.23 -0.53 -8.88
N ALA A 93 5.47 -0.72 -9.38
CA ALA A 93 6.02 0.08 -10.47
C ALA A 93 5.16 0.03 -11.74
N GLU A 94 4.76 -1.17 -12.17
CA GLU A 94 3.91 -1.35 -13.35
C GLU A 94 2.53 -0.71 -13.16
N LYS A 95 1.90 -0.91 -12.01
CA LYS A 95 0.59 -0.33 -11.69
C LYS A 95 0.64 1.20 -11.60
N THR A 96 1.73 1.76 -11.09
CA THR A 96 1.95 3.22 -11.05
C THR A 96 1.98 3.80 -12.46
N ARG A 97 2.72 3.17 -13.38
CA ARG A 97 2.75 3.57 -14.79
C ARG A 97 1.38 3.43 -15.45
N GLU A 98 0.74 2.27 -15.31
CA GLU A 98 -0.59 2.00 -15.88
C GLU A 98 -1.63 3.02 -15.41
N PHE A 99 -1.60 3.38 -14.12
CA PHE A 99 -2.47 4.39 -13.54
C PHE A 99 -2.24 5.77 -14.17
N SER A 100 -0.99 6.21 -14.26
CA SER A 100 -0.64 7.50 -14.87
C SER A 100 -1.12 7.58 -16.32
N GLU A 101 -0.85 6.54 -17.11
CA GLU A 101 -1.33 6.42 -18.50
C GLU A 101 -2.86 6.41 -18.60
N ALA A 102 -3.54 5.76 -17.66
CA ALA A 102 -5.00 5.73 -17.61
C ALA A 102 -5.60 7.11 -17.32
N MET A 103 -5.03 7.88 -16.39
CA MET A 103 -5.48 9.25 -16.10
C MET A 103 -5.29 10.17 -17.30
N GLN A 104 -4.13 10.07 -17.95
CA GLN A 104 -3.84 10.84 -19.18
C GLN A 104 -4.82 10.51 -20.31
N ARG A 105 -5.07 9.22 -20.57
CA ARG A 105 -6.04 8.78 -21.60
C ARG A 105 -7.46 9.30 -21.36
N ARG A 106 -7.83 9.50 -20.10
CA ARG A 106 -9.15 10.04 -19.70
C ARG A 106 -9.18 11.58 -19.66
N GLY A 107 -8.05 12.25 -19.89
CA GLY A 107 -7.94 13.71 -19.77
C GLY A 107 -8.03 14.22 -18.33
N LEU A 108 -7.80 13.37 -17.33
CA LEU A 108 -7.89 13.71 -15.91
C LEU A 108 -6.55 14.28 -15.40
N ASN A 109 -6.24 15.51 -15.77
CA ASN A 109 -4.98 16.16 -15.39
C ASN A 109 -4.87 16.52 -13.89
N ALA A 110 -5.96 16.39 -13.13
CA ALA A 110 -5.99 16.69 -11.70
C ALA A 110 -5.48 15.53 -10.82
N VAL A 111 -5.33 14.33 -11.37
CA VAL A 111 -4.88 13.13 -10.66
C VAL A 111 -3.76 12.50 -11.48
N THR A 112 -2.61 12.28 -10.85
CA THR A 112 -1.45 11.66 -11.50
C THR A 112 -0.73 10.73 -10.53
N ALA A 113 0.14 9.89 -11.08
CA ALA A 113 1.12 9.14 -10.33
C ALA A 113 2.53 9.56 -10.77
N PRO A 114 3.53 9.48 -9.87
CA PRO A 114 4.89 9.88 -10.18
C PRO A 114 5.51 9.00 -11.26
N GLU A 115 6.42 9.57 -12.05
CA GLU A 115 7.22 8.78 -13.00
C GLU A 115 8.04 7.72 -12.26
N VAL A 116 8.04 6.48 -12.76
CA VAL A 116 8.84 5.39 -12.20
C VAL A 116 10.17 5.30 -12.93
N VAL A 117 11.27 5.25 -12.17
CA VAL A 117 12.62 4.99 -12.71
C VAL A 117 12.86 3.48 -12.71
N PHE A 118 12.42 2.81 -13.77
CA PHE A 118 12.42 1.34 -13.86
C PHE A 118 13.83 0.75 -13.78
N GLU A 119 14.84 1.45 -14.30
CA GLU A 119 16.24 1.00 -14.32
C GLU A 119 16.86 0.90 -12.92
N LEU A 120 16.28 1.63 -11.96
CA LEU A 120 16.70 1.63 -10.56
C LEU A 120 15.70 0.92 -9.64
N SER A 121 14.64 0.35 -10.21
CA SER A 121 13.59 -0.36 -9.48
C SER A 121 13.78 -1.88 -9.58
N THR A 122 13.48 -2.57 -8.49
CA THR A 122 13.59 -4.02 -8.33
C THR A 122 12.40 -4.52 -7.51
N SER A 123 12.31 -5.83 -7.25
CA SER A 123 11.27 -6.37 -6.36
C SER A 123 11.34 -5.84 -4.92
N LYS A 124 12.49 -5.27 -4.48
CA LYS A 124 12.71 -4.79 -3.10
C LYS A 124 12.94 -3.29 -2.98
N VAL A 125 13.11 -2.60 -4.11
CA VAL A 125 13.39 -1.16 -4.16
C VAL A 125 12.54 -0.54 -5.27
N LEU A 126 11.75 0.48 -4.94
CA LEU A 126 10.98 1.24 -5.91
C LEU A 126 11.50 2.67 -5.95
N VAL A 127 11.84 3.15 -7.14
CA VAL A 127 12.33 4.53 -7.33
C VAL A 127 11.34 5.28 -8.20
N THR A 128 10.83 6.40 -7.68
CA THR A 128 9.91 7.28 -8.39
C THR A 128 10.40 8.71 -8.38
N GLU A 129 9.81 9.56 -9.21
CA GLU A 129 9.94 11.01 -9.11
C GLU A 129 9.61 11.48 -7.68
N TRP A 130 10.31 12.50 -7.22
CA TRP A 130 9.96 13.18 -5.99
C TRP A 130 8.78 14.12 -6.22
N VAL A 131 7.66 13.86 -5.55
CA VAL A 131 6.47 14.73 -5.59
C VAL A 131 6.47 15.63 -4.36
N GLU A 132 6.37 16.93 -4.59
CA GLU A 132 6.22 17.92 -3.54
C GLU A 132 4.76 18.41 -3.47
N GLY A 133 4.20 18.44 -2.27
CA GLY A 133 2.82 18.85 -2.07
C GLY A 133 2.36 18.73 -0.62
N SER A 134 1.12 19.15 -0.37
CA SER A 134 0.45 19.01 0.91
C SER A 134 -0.21 17.65 1.02
N ARG A 135 -0.07 17.00 2.17
CA ARG A 135 -0.80 15.75 2.41
C ARG A 135 -2.29 16.03 2.63
N LEU A 136 -3.14 15.28 1.93
CA LEU A 136 -4.59 15.44 1.97
C LEU A 136 -5.20 15.27 3.38
N ASP A 137 -4.57 14.47 4.27
CA ASP A 137 -5.02 14.28 5.66
C ASP A 137 -4.75 15.51 6.55
N ARG A 138 -3.94 16.47 6.08
CA ARG A 138 -3.58 17.70 6.80
C ARG A 138 -4.03 18.96 6.08
N ASP A 139 -4.62 18.82 4.90
CA ASP A 139 -5.07 19.92 4.07
C ASP A 139 -6.56 20.16 4.30
N ALA A 140 -6.91 21.35 4.80
CA ALA A 140 -8.28 21.76 5.06
C ALA A 140 -8.92 22.50 3.87
N SER A 141 -8.25 22.53 2.71
CA SER A 141 -8.78 23.16 1.49
C SER A 141 -10.11 22.54 1.08
N ALA A 142 -11.04 23.39 0.64
CA ALA A 142 -12.35 22.98 0.14
C ALA A 142 -12.27 22.08 -1.11
N ASP A 143 -11.13 22.06 -1.80
CA ASP A 143 -10.91 21.23 -2.98
C ASP A 143 -10.62 19.76 -2.65
N VAL A 144 -10.19 19.43 -1.42
CA VAL A 144 -9.79 18.06 -1.04
C VAL A 144 -10.90 17.03 -1.27
N PRO A 145 -12.16 17.24 -0.82
CA PRO A 145 -13.23 16.27 -1.07
C PRO A 145 -13.51 16.07 -2.57
N ARG A 146 -13.43 17.14 -3.36
CA ARG A 146 -13.63 17.08 -4.82
C ARG A 146 -12.53 16.26 -5.49
N LEU A 147 -11.26 16.52 -5.15
CA LEU A 147 -10.12 15.81 -5.72
C LEU A 147 -10.11 14.33 -5.34
N CYS A 148 -10.42 14.00 -4.08
CA CYS A 148 -10.61 12.61 -3.65
C CYS A 148 -11.74 11.92 -4.42
N GLY A 149 -12.85 12.64 -4.66
CA GLY A 149 -13.96 12.13 -5.47
C GLY A 149 -13.54 11.83 -6.92
N VAL A 150 -12.71 12.66 -7.54
CA VAL A 150 -12.18 12.38 -8.88
C VAL A 150 -11.30 11.13 -8.87
N ALA A 151 -10.40 11.01 -7.89
CA ALA A 151 -9.48 9.87 -7.80
C ALA A 151 -10.19 8.52 -7.57
N ILE A 152 -11.26 8.49 -6.77
CA ILE A 152 -12.01 7.25 -6.48
C ILE A 152 -12.88 6.80 -7.67
N ASN A 153 -13.37 7.76 -8.47
CA ASN A 153 -14.24 7.48 -9.61
C ASN A 153 -13.49 7.37 -10.95
N ALA A 154 -12.17 7.57 -10.94
CA ALA A 154 -11.31 7.36 -12.09
C ALA A 154 -10.95 5.87 -12.19
#